data_AF-A0A0F9T0U3-F1
#
_entry.id   AF-A0A0F9T0U3-F1
#
_cell.length_a   1.000
_cell.length_b   1.000
_cell.length_c   1.000
_cell.angle_alpha   90.00
_cell.angle_beta   90.00
_cell.angle_gamma   90.00
#
_symmetry.space_group_name_H-M   'P 1'
#
loop_
_entity.id
_entity.type
_entity.pdbx_description
1 polymer ?
#
loop_
_entity_poly.entity_id
_entity_poly.type
_entity_poly.pdbx_seq_one_letter_code
_entity_poly.pdbx_strand_id
1 'polypeptide(L)'
;MPRIGEIRRAKEVNCQGRGRYIWSACEICGKERWVHLTKGAPEFKHCVSCSRKLQFRVRSSHPSWKGGRFYSADGYVFIRLQADDPFFGMADSHNAVREHRLVMARHLNRCLLPWEIVHHLNGIRDDNRPENLEVLPTSGYHISDTILKSRVGRLEVLVEKQSQRIKLLEWHIREINTTKIKGGIR
;
A
#
# COMPACT_ATOMS: atom_id res chain seq x y z
N MET A 1 -21.52 -37.56 14.66
CA MET A 1 -20.74 -36.86 13.62
C MET A 1 -21.01 -37.53 12.28
N PRO A 2 -21.18 -36.78 11.18
CA PRO A 2 -21.38 -37.38 9.86
C PRO A 2 -20.16 -38.20 9.44
N ARG A 3 -20.35 -39.19 8.55
CA ARG A 3 -19.25 -39.98 7.98
C ARG A 3 -18.87 -39.46 6.61
N ILE A 4 -17.58 -39.49 6.25
CA ILE A 4 -17.15 -39.13 4.89
C ILE A 4 -17.90 -39.99 3.87
N GLY A 5 -18.48 -39.36 2.86
CA GLY A 5 -19.31 -40.01 1.84
C GLY A 5 -20.80 -40.07 2.20
N GLU A 6 -21.21 -39.69 3.40
CA GLU A 6 -22.62 -39.63 3.79
C GLU A 6 -23.38 -38.61 2.93
N ILE A 7 -24.55 -38.99 2.41
CA ILE A 7 -25.38 -38.15 1.54
C ILE A 7 -26.67 -37.79 2.27
N ARG A 8 -27.01 -36.50 2.30
CA ARG A 8 -28.24 -35.96 2.89
C ARG A 8 -28.92 -34.95 1.97
N ARG A 9 -30.22 -34.74 2.13
CA ARG A 9 -30.95 -33.66 1.45
C ARG A 9 -30.71 -32.34 2.16
N ALA A 10 -30.83 -31.23 1.43
CA ALA A 10 -30.61 -29.87 1.94
C ALA A 10 -31.31 -29.58 3.29
N LYS A 11 -32.56 -30.02 3.45
CA LYS A 11 -33.36 -29.83 4.67
C LYS A 11 -32.74 -30.52 5.91
N GLU A 12 -32.03 -31.63 5.74
CA GLU A 12 -31.45 -32.43 6.83
C GLU A 12 -30.10 -31.88 7.32
N VAL A 13 -29.53 -30.93 6.59
CA VAL A 13 -28.21 -30.31 6.87
C VAL A 13 -28.32 -28.80 7.05
N ASN A 14 -29.54 -28.30 7.26
CA ASN A 14 -29.84 -26.88 7.43
C ASN A 14 -29.31 -25.99 6.28
N CYS A 15 -29.34 -26.52 5.05
CA CYS A 15 -28.97 -25.79 3.84
C CYS A 15 -30.23 -25.42 3.05
N GLN A 16 -30.22 -24.25 2.42
CA GLN A 16 -31.33 -23.83 1.56
C GLN A 16 -31.33 -24.62 0.23
N GLY A 17 -32.52 -24.76 -0.36
CA GLY A 17 -32.73 -25.42 -1.65
C GLY A 17 -33.26 -26.87 -1.55
N ARG A 18 -33.24 -27.58 -2.68
CA ARG A 18 -33.73 -28.98 -2.82
C ARG A 18 -32.63 -29.98 -3.19
N GLY A 19 -31.37 -29.53 -3.20
CA GLY A 19 -30.21 -30.32 -3.58
C GLY A 19 -29.87 -31.44 -2.59
N ARG A 20 -28.97 -32.32 -3.02
CA ARG A 20 -28.32 -33.32 -2.17
C ARG A 20 -26.92 -32.83 -1.82
N TYR A 21 -26.48 -33.13 -0.61
CA TYR A 21 -25.17 -32.79 -0.10
C TYR A 21 -24.46 -34.06 0.33
N ILE A 22 -23.15 -34.08 0.15
CA ILE A 22 -22.25 -35.15 0.58
C ILE A 22 -21.28 -34.60 1.63
N TRP A 23 -21.08 -35.32 2.73
CA TRP A 23 -20.06 -34.99 3.71
C TRP A 23 -18.69 -35.35 3.13
N SER A 24 -17.81 -34.38 2.93
CA SER A 24 -16.53 -34.57 2.25
C SER A 24 -15.42 -33.74 2.91
N ALA A 25 -14.23 -34.32 2.94
CA ALA A 25 -13.01 -33.68 3.41
C ALA A 25 -12.30 -32.92 2.27
N CYS A 26 -11.70 -31.77 2.59
CA CYS A 26 -10.82 -31.08 1.67
C CYS A 26 -9.56 -31.91 1.38
N GLU A 27 -9.23 -32.15 0.10
CA GLU A 27 -8.03 -32.93 -0.30
C GLU A 27 -6.68 -32.28 0.11
N ILE A 28 -6.68 -31.01 0.54
CA ILE A 28 -5.46 -30.27 0.93
C ILE A 28 -5.31 -30.15 2.44
N CYS A 29 -6.37 -29.76 3.16
CA CYS A 29 -6.29 -29.47 4.59
C CYS A 29 -7.11 -30.41 5.48
N GLY A 30 -7.78 -31.40 4.90
CA GLY A 30 -8.59 -32.38 5.64
C GLY A 30 -9.90 -31.85 6.22
N LYS A 31 -10.18 -30.53 6.16
CA LYS A 31 -11.42 -29.96 6.72
C LYS A 31 -12.67 -30.58 6.11
N GLU A 32 -13.48 -31.19 6.95
CA GLU A 32 -14.75 -31.83 6.61
C GLU A 32 -15.90 -30.84 6.56
N ARG A 33 -16.82 -31.01 5.60
CA ARG A 33 -18.03 -30.19 5.45
C ARG A 33 -19.07 -30.86 4.55
N TRP A 34 -20.30 -30.38 4.61
CA TRP A 34 -21.31 -30.66 3.58
C TRP A 34 -20.95 -29.92 2.29
N VAL A 35 -20.90 -30.64 1.18
CA VAL A 35 -20.66 -30.11 -0.18
C VAL A 35 -21.80 -30.55 -1.07
N HIS A 36 -22.24 -29.69 -2.00
CA HIS A 36 -23.27 -30.08 -2.95
C HIS A 36 -22.85 -31.30 -3.77
N LEU A 37 -23.76 -32.25 -3.96
CA LEU A 37 -23.54 -33.46 -4.74
C LEU A 37 -23.99 -33.23 -6.18
N THR A 38 -23.03 -33.23 -7.10
CA THR A 38 -23.26 -32.99 -8.53
C THR A 38 -22.65 -34.15 -9.33
N LYS A 39 -23.43 -34.78 -10.22
CA LYS A 39 -22.98 -35.93 -11.04
C LYS A 39 -22.34 -37.08 -10.22
N GLY A 40 -22.83 -37.32 -9.00
CA GLY A 40 -22.33 -38.41 -8.14
C GLY A 40 -21.03 -38.10 -7.38
N ALA A 41 -20.51 -36.88 -7.46
CA ALA A 41 -19.31 -36.45 -6.77
C ALA A 41 -19.53 -35.13 -6.01
N PRO A 42 -18.71 -34.81 -4.99
CA PRO A 42 -18.72 -33.48 -4.40
C PRO A 42 -18.36 -32.44 -5.46
N GLU A 43 -19.17 -31.39 -5.57
CA GLU A 43 -18.96 -30.29 -6.53
C GLU A 43 -17.58 -29.62 -6.35
N PHE A 44 -17.13 -29.50 -5.10
CA PHE A 44 -15.83 -28.91 -4.75
C PHE A 44 -14.96 -29.86 -3.93
N LYS A 45 -13.82 -30.26 -4.51
CA LYS A 45 -12.78 -31.09 -3.86
C LYS A 45 -12.03 -30.37 -2.73
N HIS A 46 -11.95 -29.05 -2.82
CA HIS A 46 -11.20 -28.21 -1.87
C HIS A 46 -12.12 -27.26 -1.12
N CYS A 47 -11.81 -26.98 0.15
CA CYS A 47 -12.45 -25.90 0.88
C CYS A 47 -12.13 -24.55 0.23
N VAL A 48 -12.93 -23.52 0.53
CA VAL A 48 -12.82 -22.19 -0.08
C VAL A 48 -11.41 -21.60 0.09
N SER A 49 -10.80 -21.75 1.27
CA SER A 49 -9.45 -21.24 1.53
C SER A 49 -8.39 -21.96 0.69
N CYS A 50 -8.41 -23.30 0.65
CA CYS A 50 -7.46 -24.09 -0.14
C CYS A 50 -7.63 -23.86 -1.64
N SER A 51 -8.88 -23.71 -2.12
CA SER A 51 -9.17 -23.39 -3.53
C SER A 51 -8.59 -22.01 -3.92
N ARG A 52 -8.76 -20.98 -3.07
CA ARG A 52 -8.17 -19.65 -3.30
C ARG A 52 -6.63 -19.69 -3.35
N LYS A 53 -5.99 -20.46 -2.46
CA LYS A 53 -4.52 -20.64 -2.49
C LYS A 53 -4.03 -21.29 -3.79
N LEU A 54 -4.75 -22.29 -4.30
CA LEU A 54 -4.43 -22.91 -5.59
C LEU A 54 -4.55 -21.92 -6.75
N GLN A 55 -5.64 -21.15 -6.80
CA GLN A 55 -5.84 -20.14 -7.84
C GLN A 55 -4.72 -19.09 -7.87
N PHE A 56 -4.26 -18.65 -6.69
CA PHE A 56 -3.12 -17.72 -6.62
C PHE A 56 -1.86 -18.34 -7.23
N ARG A 57 -1.53 -19.59 -6.88
CA ARG A 57 -0.35 -20.29 -7.43
C ARG A 57 -0.38 -20.36 -8.95
N VAL A 58 -1.53 -20.74 -9.53
CA VAL A 58 -1.71 -20.78 -10.98
C VAL A 58 -1.49 -19.42 -11.63
N ARG A 59 -2.01 -18.33 -11.03
CA ARG A 59 -1.80 -16.97 -11.54
C ARG A 59 -0.35 -16.52 -11.41
N SER A 60 0.33 -16.89 -10.31
CA SER A 60 1.72 -16.53 -10.08
C SER A 60 2.70 -17.18 -11.05
N SER A 61 2.30 -18.31 -11.66
CA SER A 61 3.07 -19.00 -12.70
C SER A 61 2.82 -18.47 -14.12
N HIS A 62 1.89 -17.52 -14.31
CA HIS A 62 1.62 -16.96 -15.63
C HIS A 62 2.77 -16.07 -16.11
N PRO A 63 3.24 -16.14 -17.38
CA PRO A 63 4.41 -15.38 -17.83
C PRO A 63 4.30 -13.86 -17.69
N SER A 64 3.08 -13.31 -17.76
CA SER A 64 2.83 -11.88 -17.54
C SER A 64 2.68 -11.48 -16.07
N TRP A 65 2.84 -12.41 -15.13
CA TRP A 65 2.72 -12.15 -13.71
C TRP A 65 3.93 -11.36 -13.20
N LYS A 66 3.71 -10.07 -12.95
CA LYS A 66 4.72 -9.16 -12.38
C LYS A 66 4.68 -9.17 -10.86
N GLY A 67 4.74 -10.35 -10.23
CA GLY A 67 4.72 -10.48 -8.78
C GLY A 67 3.39 -10.07 -8.11
N GLY A 68 2.29 -10.01 -8.87
CA GLY A 68 1.00 -9.54 -8.38
C GLY A 68 0.87 -8.02 -8.28
N ARG A 69 1.81 -7.30 -8.91
CA ARG A 69 1.84 -5.85 -9.02
C ARG A 69 0.85 -5.34 -10.08
N PHE A 70 0.04 -4.36 -9.72
CA PHE A 70 -0.86 -3.68 -10.65
C PHE A 70 -0.98 -2.18 -10.31
N TYR A 71 -1.34 -1.38 -11.30
CA TYR A 71 -1.46 0.07 -11.17
C TYR A 71 -2.93 0.46 -11.09
N SER A 72 -3.22 1.41 -10.21
CA SER A 72 -4.53 2.06 -10.15
C SER A 72 -4.56 3.31 -11.06
N ALA A 73 -5.76 3.78 -11.40
CA ALA A 73 -5.96 4.95 -12.27
C ALA A 73 -5.36 6.24 -11.68
N ASP A 74 -5.21 6.31 -10.36
CA ASP A 74 -4.57 7.39 -9.61
C ASP A 74 -3.04 7.22 -9.49
N GLY A 75 -2.44 6.26 -10.19
CA GLY A 75 -0.99 6.09 -10.27
C GLY A 75 -0.37 5.35 -9.10
N TYR A 76 -1.15 4.87 -8.12
CA TYR A 76 -0.61 4.02 -7.07
C TYR A 76 -0.34 2.60 -7.57
N VAL A 77 0.73 2.03 -7.04
CA VAL A 77 1.07 0.62 -7.21
C VAL A 77 0.42 -0.19 -6.09
N PHE A 78 -0.22 -1.30 -6.45
CA PHE A 78 -0.78 -2.29 -5.54
C PHE A 78 -0.08 -3.64 -5.70
N ILE A 79 0.03 -4.37 -4.59
CA ILE A 79 0.58 -5.73 -4.53
C ILE A 79 -0.50 -6.66 -3.99
N ARG A 80 -0.78 -7.76 -4.72
CA ARG A 80 -1.65 -8.83 -4.22
C ARG A 80 -0.93 -9.67 -3.17
N LEU A 81 -1.50 -9.76 -1.97
CA LEU A 81 -1.02 -10.60 -0.88
C LEU A 81 -1.78 -11.92 -0.80
N GLN A 82 -1.11 -12.95 -0.32
CA GLN A 82 -1.77 -14.20 0.06
C GLN A 82 -2.31 -14.12 1.48
N ALA A 83 -3.32 -14.94 1.79
CA ALA A 83 -3.98 -14.96 3.09
C ALA A 83 -3.06 -15.40 4.26
N ASP A 84 -1.90 -15.98 3.96
CA ASP A 84 -0.86 -16.35 4.93
C ASP A 84 0.29 -15.32 5.02
N ASP A 85 0.24 -14.23 4.25
CA ASP A 85 1.22 -13.15 4.37
C ASP A 85 1.05 -12.44 5.72
N PRO A 86 2.14 -12.17 6.48
CA PRO A 86 2.05 -11.49 7.78
C PRO A 86 1.45 -10.08 7.69
N PHE A 87 1.52 -9.42 6.53
CA PHE A 87 0.94 -8.11 6.28
C PHE A 87 -0.45 -8.17 5.65
N PHE A 88 -1.05 -9.37 5.53
CA PHE A 88 -2.39 -9.55 4.95
C PHE A 88 -3.47 -8.76 5.68
N GLY A 89 -3.28 -8.46 6.97
CA GLY A 89 -4.20 -7.60 7.73
C GLY A 89 -4.33 -6.17 7.18
N MET A 90 -3.41 -5.73 6.31
CA MET A 90 -3.48 -4.44 5.62
C MET A 90 -4.12 -4.53 4.22
N ALA A 91 -4.45 -5.72 3.75
CA ALA A 91 -5.02 -5.93 2.43
C ALA A 91 -6.48 -5.51 2.36
N ASP A 92 -6.90 -5.02 1.19
CA ASP A 92 -8.28 -4.70 0.89
C ASP A 92 -9.13 -5.94 0.59
N SER A 93 -10.40 -5.75 0.23
CA SER A 93 -11.32 -6.83 -0.15
C SER A 93 -10.89 -7.64 -1.37
N HIS A 94 -9.94 -7.12 -2.17
CA HIS A 94 -9.35 -7.79 -3.33
C HIS A 94 -8.02 -8.49 -3.00
N ASN A 95 -7.67 -8.58 -1.72
CA ASN A 95 -6.38 -9.08 -1.21
C ASN A 95 -5.20 -8.27 -1.73
N ALA A 96 -5.37 -6.95 -1.90
CA ALA A 96 -4.32 -6.07 -2.39
C ALA A 96 -3.97 -4.99 -1.36
N VAL A 97 -2.70 -4.62 -1.30
CA VAL A 97 -2.18 -3.54 -0.46
C VAL A 97 -1.44 -2.53 -1.32
N ARG A 98 -1.49 -1.24 -0.97
CA ARG A 98 -0.68 -0.21 -1.61
C ARG A 98 0.80 -0.48 -1.35
N GLU A 99 1.63 -0.46 -2.39
CA GLU A 99 3.03 -0.87 -2.31
C GLU A 99 3.84 -0.01 -1.33
N HIS A 100 3.70 1.32 -1.37
CA HIS A 100 4.38 2.21 -0.42
C HIS A 100 4.05 1.88 1.05
N ARG A 101 2.79 1.51 1.34
CA ARG A 101 2.38 1.06 2.68
C ARG A 101 3.06 -0.25 3.04
N LEU A 102 3.15 -1.20 2.11
CA LEU A 102 3.77 -2.49 2.33
C LEU A 102 5.29 -2.37 2.54
N VAL A 103 5.98 -1.54 1.75
CA VAL A 103 7.41 -1.26 1.92
C VAL A 103 7.67 -0.69 3.31
N MET A 104 6.89 0.31 3.72
CA MET A 104 7.04 0.91 5.04
C MET A 104 6.69 -0.05 6.18
N ALA A 105 5.64 -0.85 6.05
CA ALA A 105 5.29 -1.89 7.03
C ALA A 105 6.42 -2.92 7.22
N ARG A 106 7.04 -3.34 6.11
CA ARG A 106 8.22 -4.23 6.15
C ARG A 106 9.42 -3.56 6.79
N HIS A 107 9.67 -2.30 6.47
CA HIS A 107 10.75 -1.53 7.07
C HIS A 107 10.59 -1.39 8.60
N LEU A 108 9.36 -1.18 9.08
CA LEU A 108 9.01 -1.11 10.51
C LEU A 108 8.80 -2.48 11.17
N ASN A 109 8.84 -3.56 10.39
CA ASN A 109 8.55 -4.93 10.82
C ASN A 109 7.20 -5.09 11.57
N ARG A 110 6.18 -4.32 11.18
CA ARG A 110 4.80 -4.43 11.70
C ARG A 110 3.77 -3.94 10.69
N CYS A 111 2.51 -4.36 10.87
CA CYS A 111 1.40 -3.78 10.11
C CYS A 111 1.21 -2.29 10.45
N LEU A 112 0.89 -1.50 9.42
CA LEU A 112 0.44 -0.13 9.60
C LEU A 112 -1.04 -0.10 9.97
N LEU A 113 -1.37 0.79 10.89
CA LEU A 113 -2.73 1.06 11.32
C LEU A 113 -3.52 1.79 10.21
N PRO A 114 -4.86 1.72 10.22
CA PRO A 114 -5.69 2.37 9.21
C PRO A 114 -5.49 3.90 9.13
N TRP A 115 -5.13 4.54 10.24
CA TRP A 115 -4.92 6.00 10.32
C TRP A 115 -3.47 6.44 10.05
N GLU A 116 -2.52 5.51 10.06
CA GLU A 116 -1.13 5.81 9.69
C GLU A 116 -1.06 6.03 8.19
N ILE A 117 -0.58 7.19 7.77
CA ILE A 117 -0.46 7.57 6.36
C ILE A 117 0.99 7.51 5.98
N VAL A 118 1.28 6.95 4.81
CA VAL A 118 2.63 6.93 4.26
C VAL A 118 2.69 7.96 3.15
N HIS A 119 3.57 8.94 3.29
CA HIS A 119 3.76 10.06 2.40
C HIS A 119 5.07 9.92 1.61
N HIS A 120 5.05 10.30 0.34
CA HIS A 120 6.23 10.35 -0.53
C HIS A 120 6.90 11.73 -0.42
N LEU A 121 8.13 11.79 0.09
CA LEU A 121 8.85 13.05 0.32
C LEU A 121 9.08 13.85 -0.97
N ASN A 122 9.37 13.18 -2.08
CA ASN A 122 9.57 13.80 -3.39
C ASN A 122 8.28 14.03 -4.20
N GLY A 123 7.12 13.60 -3.69
CA GLY A 123 5.83 13.68 -4.40
C GLY A 123 5.65 12.72 -5.57
N ILE A 124 6.61 11.83 -5.84
CA ILE A 124 6.57 10.84 -6.92
C ILE A 124 5.97 9.54 -6.39
N ARG A 125 4.77 9.17 -6.86
CA ARG A 125 3.93 8.10 -6.28
C ARG A 125 4.44 6.67 -6.46
N ASP A 126 5.33 6.46 -7.43
CA ASP A 126 5.93 5.14 -7.73
C ASP A 126 7.35 4.97 -7.19
N ASP A 127 7.97 6.03 -6.64
CA ASP A 127 9.25 5.96 -5.93
C ASP A 127 9.05 5.48 -4.49
N ASN A 128 8.91 4.17 -4.34
CA ASN A 128 8.59 3.51 -3.07
C ASN A 128 9.84 3.12 -2.25
N ARG A 129 10.99 3.77 -2.46
CA ARG A 129 12.19 3.53 -1.65
C ARG A 129 11.95 3.97 -0.19
N PRO A 130 12.33 3.18 0.83
CA PRO A 130 12.07 3.50 2.24
C PRO A 130 12.52 4.91 2.65
N GLU A 131 13.67 5.36 2.14
CA GLU A 131 14.22 6.70 2.39
C GLU A 131 13.38 7.86 1.80
N ASN A 132 12.49 7.57 0.83
CA ASN A 132 11.56 8.53 0.24
C ASN A 132 10.18 8.49 0.91
N LEU A 133 9.97 7.63 1.92
CA LEU A 133 8.68 7.41 2.54
C LEU A 133 8.69 7.87 4.01
N GLU A 134 7.63 8.54 4.43
CA GLU A 134 7.46 9.02 5.81
C GLU A 134 6.11 8.55 6.37
N VAL A 135 6.08 8.02 7.59
CA VAL A 135 4.83 7.66 8.28
C VAL A 135 4.34 8.85 9.09
N LEU A 136 3.12 9.26 8.81
CA LEU A 136 2.43 10.33 9.51
C LEU A 136 1.29 9.74 10.36
N PRO A 137 1.11 10.20 11.61
CA PRO A 137 0.16 9.61 12.54
C PRO A 137 -1.32 9.91 12.20
N THR A 138 -1.62 10.92 11.38
CA THR A 138 -3.01 11.25 10.97
C THR A 138 -3.03 12.10 9.69
N SER A 139 -4.14 12.05 8.92
CA SER A 139 -4.36 12.83 7.69
C SER A 139 -4.24 14.35 7.88
N GLY A 140 -4.62 14.86 9.04
CA GLY A 140 -4.43 16.27 9.40
C GLY A 140 -2.97 16.71 9.41
N TYR A 141 -2.06 15.85 9.87
CA TYR A 141 -0.61 16.12 9.84
C TYR A 141 -0.07 16.15 8.41
N HIS A 142 -0.60 15.32 7.52
CA HIS A 142 -0.16 15.28 6.11
C HIS A 142 -0.40 16.60 5.39
N ILE A 143 -1.57 17.21 5.57
CA ILE A 143 -1.90 18.49 4.92
C ILE A 143 -1.06 19.62 5.50
N SER A 144 -0.94 19.70 6.83
CA SER A 144 -0.16 20.75 7.47
C SER A 144 1.33 20.64 7.16
N ASP A 145 1.91 19.45 7.24
CA ASP A 145 3.33 19.20 6.94
C ASP A 145 3.68 19.53 5.49
N THR A 146 2.87 19.07 4.53
CA THR A 146 3.09 19.37 3.10
C THR A 146 3.07 20.88 2.83
N ILE A 147 2.09 21.59 3.40
CA ILE A 147 1.96 23.05 3.24
C ILE A 147 3.14 23.76 3.91
N LEU A 148 3.53 23.34 5.11
CA LEU A 148 4.64 23.94 5.86
C LEU A 148 5.97 23.73 5.14
N LYS A 149 6.31 22.50 4.73
CA LYS A 149 7.52 22.21 3.94
C LYS A 149 7.58 23.03 2.66
N SER A 150 6.46 23.11 1.92
CA SER A 150 6.36 23.94 0.71
C SER A 150 6.51 25.44 0.98
N ARG A 151 6.08 25.92 2.15
CA ARG A 151 6.23 27.32 2.56
C ARG A 151 7.66 27.60 3.00
N VAL A 152 8.27 26.70 3.77
CA VAL A 152 9.67 26.79 4.22
C VAL A 152 10.61 26.85 3.02
N GLY A 153 10.50 25.92 2.07
CA GLY A 153 11.36 25.95 0.86
C GLY A 153 11.22 27.25 0.05
N ARG A 154 9.99 27.80 -0.05
CA ARG A 154 9.78 29.12 -0.68
C ARG A 154 10.43 30.25 0.10
N LEU A 155 10.34 30.23 1.43
CA LEU A 155 10.96 31.23 2.29
C LEU A 155 12.48 31.15 2.23
N GLU A 156 13.07 29.96 2.22
CA GLU A 156 14.52 29.76 2.07
C GLU A 156 15.04 30.38 0.77
N VAL A 157 14.36 30.15 -0.36
CA VAL A 157 14.70 30.76 -1.65
C VAL A 157 14.60 32.29 -1.59
N LEU A 158 13.59 32.83 -0.89
CA LEU A 158 13.45 34.27 -0.72
C LEU A 158 14.55 34.87 0.16
N VAL A 159 14.90 34.19 1.26
CA VAL A 159 15.97 34.60 2.18
C VAL A 159 17.31 34.63 1.45
N GLU A 160 17.63 33.62 0.64
CA GLU A 160 18.86 33.59 -0.16
C GLU A 160 18.92 34.76 -1.15
N LYS A 161 17.82 35.02 -1.86
CA LYS A 161 17.72 36.17 -2.79
C LYS A 161 17.90 37.51 -2.08
N GLN A 162 17.31 37.67 -0.89
CA GLN A 162 17.48 38.87 -0.07
C GLN A 162 18.94 39.03 0.39
N SER A 163 19.58 37.95 0.84
CA SER A 163 20.98 37.93 1.23
C SER A 163 21.91 38.38 0.10
N GLN A 164 21.70 37.87 -1.12
CA GLN A 164 22.45 38.30 -2.31
C GLN A 164 22.25 39.79 -2.62
N ARG A 165 21.03 40.30 -2.46
CA ARG A 165 20.72 41.72 -2.69
C ARG A 165 21.34 42.63 -1.63
N ILE A 166 21.37 42.21 -0.37
CA ILE A 166 22.07 42.92 0.72
C ILE A 166 23.56 43.03 0.41
N LYS A 167 24.22 41.91 0.05
CA LYS A 167 25.64 41.92 -0.33
C LYS A 167 25.94 42.89 -1.48
N LEU A 168 25.07 42.94 -2.50
CA LEU A 168 25.22 43.86 -3.62
C LEU A 168 25.06 45.33 -3.18
N LEU A 169 24.10 45.62 -2.30
CA LEU A 169 23.90 46.97 -1.76
C LEU A 169 25.07 47.42 -0.89
N GLU A 170 25.58 46.54 -0.02
CA GLU A 170 26.77 46.78 0.79
C GLU A 170 27.99 47.08 -0.09
N TRP A 171 28.14 46.32 -1.18
CA TRP A 171 29.18 46.57 -2.18
C TRP A 171 29.04 47.97 -2.82
N HIS A 172 27.84 48.34 -3.29
CA HIS A 172 27.61 49.68 -3.85
C HIS A 172 27.88 50.80 -2.84
N ILE A 173 27.45 50.65 -1.58
CA ILE A 173 27.69 51.64 -0.53
C ILE A 173 29.19 51.82 -0.29
N ARG A 174 29.95 50.71 -0.27
CA ARG A 174 31.41 50.75 -0.13
C ARG A 174 32.08 51.50 -1.28
N GLU A 175 31.67 51.25 -2.52
CA GLU A 175 32.20 51.97 -3.69
C GLU A 175 31.88 53.46 -3.66
N ILE A 176 30.64 53.84 -3.31
CA ILE A 176 30.22 55.24 -3.17
C ILE A 176 31.02 55.96 -2.07
N ASN A 177 31.23 55.31 -0.92
CA ASN A 177 32.01 55.91 0.15
C ASN A 177 33.49 56.07 -0.24
N THR A 178 34.05 55.10 -0.96
CA THR A 178 35.45 55.16 -1.44
C THR A 178 35.65 56.30 -2.45
N THR A 179 34.68 56.51 -3.34
CA THR A 179 34.72 57.60 -4.33
C THR A 179 34.54 58.98 -3.69
N LYS A 180 33.65 59.13 -2.70
CA LYS A 180 33.51 60.39 -1.93
C LYS A 180 34.80 60.80 -1.21
N ILE A 181 35.51 59.85 -0.59
CA ILE A 181 36.79 60.11 0.09
C ILE A 181 37.83 60.63 -0.90
N LYS A 182 37.91 60.04 -2.11
CA LYS A 182 38.84 60.48 -3.16
C LYS A 182 38.48 61.84 -3.78
N GLY A 183 37.20 62.23 -3.77
CA GLY A 183 36.72 63.49 -4.33
C GLY A 183 36.81 64.71 -3.40
N GLY A 184 36.95 64.50 -2.08
CA GLY A 184 36.99 65.57 -1.07
C GLY A 184 38.37 66.14 -0.74
N ILE A 185 39.44 65.72 -1.44
CA ILE A 185 40.82 66.20 -1.25
C ILE A 185 41.16 67.30 -2.28
N ARG A 186 40.28 68.29 -2.46
CA ARG A 186 40.56 69.48 -3.29
C ARG A 186 40.26 70.74 -2.51
#